data_AF-A0AAV9XZF7-F1
#
_entry.id   AF-A0AAV9XZF7-F1
#
_cell.length_a   1.000
_cell.length_b   1.000
_cell.length_c   1.000
_cell.angle_alpha   90.00
_cell.angle_beta   90.00
_cell.angle_gamma   90.00
#
_symmetry.space_group_name_H-M   'P 1'
#
loop_
_entity.id
_entity.type
_entity.pdbx_description
1 polymer ?
#
loop_
_entity_poly.entity_id
_entity_poly.type
_entity_poly.pdbx_seq_one_letter_code
_entity_poly.pdbx_strand_id
1 'polypeptide(L)'
;MLTYKKISKLLMVSILPISCLAGDHHHHHHNTVAIVNVPSMICPSGYTLNTSKQCVGKEEIAPERTCPNGGILTDEFNCMKTTSPIMKCPFQYILVGENMCQRNVEVEPIAICPDGYTITDGQMCTGSKTVPPIKKCLEGILNELQTECILQKSVTPIGECPSSEYTLISNERCAREILYDCTPATMAYTTGHHGHHGHGGHGHHNNYVIPQKVVSRTCSKTESIPAKLICPEGSVKNPTGFDCLYTTISEPTITCSNGSMVGKGECIEVVTVPAELQCPKTEIKQVNEFYDGKLYSLKNTSNNITLKGIGYGSQYVYNQNDANYNQPKAIITRRLGKRGGGSHHHHYGYYPIQRTYVEPIITQEIPKKKCYETETVPGELTCPVGYFEKAEKGMCKSIVPSSLTCPPDSVLASNGYCMRTVIAQPTVISQQQEVIQTHGHHHH
;
A
#
# COMPACT_ATOMS: atom_id res chain seq x y z
N MET A 1 33.50 -23.93 60.17
CA MET A 1 34.21 -23.25 61.27
C MET A 1 33.31 -22.12 61.74
N LEU A 2 32.73 -22.04 62.94
CA LEU A 2 32.97 -22.63 64.26
C LEU A 2 31.60 -22.86 64.92
N THR A 3 31.37 -24.04 65.49
CA THR A 3 30.16 -24.40 66.26
C THR A 3 30.48 -24.35 67.76
N TYR A 4 29.85 -23.43 68.50
CA TYR A 4 29.97 -23.36 69.96
C TYR A 4 28.92 -24.25 70.64
N LYS A 5 29.35 -25.44 71.09
CA LYS A 5 28.61 -26.30 72.02
C LYS A 5 28.73 -25.75 73.44
N LYS A 6 27.61 -25.36 74.06
CA LYS A 6 27.52 -25.08 75.51
C LYS A 6 27.19 -26.36 76.26
N ILE A 7 28.12 -26.78 77.11
CA ILE A 7 28.02 -27.88 78.06
C ILE A 7 27.23 -27.36 79.28
N SER A 8 26.03 -27.90 79.52
CA SER A 8 25.30 -27.69 80.77
C SER A 8 25.49 -28.92 81.65
N LYS A 9 26.26 -28.76 82.73
CA LYS A 9 26.50 -29.78 83.75
C LYS A 9 25.24 -29.94 84.60
N LEU A 10 24.59 -31.09 84.45
CA LEU A 10 23.49 -31.57 85.29
C LEU A 10 24.07 -32.03 86.63
N LEU A 11 23.87 -31.26 87.70
CA LEU A 11 24.24 -31.63 89.07
C LEU A 11 23.04 -32.35 89.72
N MET A 12 23.06 -33.68 89.65
CA MET A 12 22.17 -34.58 90.37
C MET A 12 22.60 -34.61 91.84
N VAL A 13 21.83 -33.97 92.73
CA VAL A 13 21.99 -34.12 94.18
C VAL A 13 21.08 -35.24 94.65
N SER A 14 21.73 -36.30 95.11
CA SER A 14 21.21 -37.50 95.76
C SER A 14 20.46 -37.18 97.05
N ILE A 15 19.20 -37.60 97.14
CA ILE A 15 18.42 -37.61 98.39
C ILE A 15 18.51 -39.01 99.00
N LEU A 16 19.21 -39.11 100.13
CA LEU A 16 19.24 -40.30 101.00
C LEU A 16 17.92 -40.41 101.80
N PRO A 17 17.40 -41.63 102.03
CA PRO A 17 16.25 -41.86 102.88
C PRO A 17 16.65 -41.87 104.36
N ILE A 18 16.05 -41.00 105.17
CA ILE A 18 16.12 -41.10 106.64
C ILE A 18 14.80 -41.72 107.12
N SER A 19 14.90 -42.97 107.53
CA SER A 19 13.92 -43.67 108.36
C SER A 19 14.15 -43.34 109.84
N CYS A 20 13.09 -43.01 110.58
CA CYS A 20 12.97 -43.11 112.04
C CYS A 20 11.48 -43.43 112.31
N LEU A 21 11.14 -44.69 112.63
CA LEU A 21 11.03 -45.29 113.97
C LEU A 21 9.89 -44.70 114.82
N ALA A 22 8.97 -45.60 115.15
CA ALA A 22 7.73 -45.41 115.90
C ALA A 22 7.95 -44.99 117.35
N GLY A 23 6.93 -44.32 117.91
CA GLY A 23 6.78 -44.07 119.34
C GLY A 23 5.35 -43.68 119.65
N ASP A 24 4.62 -44.61 120.27
CA ASP A 24 3.29 -44.42 120.83
C ASP A 24 3.28 -43.42 122.00
N HIS A 25 2.10 -42.84 122.20
CA HIS A 25 1.53 -42.27 123.42
C HIS A 25 1.61 -40.76 123.74
N HIS A 26 0.40 -40.31 124.12
CA HIS A 26 -0.01 -39.17 124.94
C HIS A 26 -0.39 -37.85 124.24
N HIS A 27 -1.71 -37.68 124.12
CA HIS A 27 -2.39 -36.42 123.85
C HIS A 27 -2.06 -35.37 124.91
N HIS A 28 -1.29 -34.36 124.51
CA HIS A 28 -1.33 -33.03 125.10
C HIS A 28 -1.76 -32.04 124.02
N HIS A 29 -2.95 -31.46 124.17
CA HIS A 29 -3.42 -30.31 123.39
C HIS A 29 -2.57 -29.09 123.77
N HIS A 30 -1.51 -28.84 123.01
CA HIS A 30 -0.83 -27.55 122.99
C HIS A 30 -1.20 -26.83 121.69
N ASN A 31 -1.73 -25.61 121.81
CA ASN A 31 -1.88 -24.69 120.69
C ASN A 31 -0.48 -24.37 120.13
N THR A 32 -0.11 -25.01 119.03
CA THR A 32 1.12 -24.70 118.29
C THR A 32 0.85 -23.52 117.36
N VAL A 33 1.34 -22.34 117.75
CA VAL A 33 1.44 -21.20 116.84
C VAL A 33 2.59 -21.47 115.88
N ALA A 34 2.28 -21.94 114.68
CA ALA A 34 3.27 -22.04 113.62
C ALA A 34 3.51 -20.64 113.05
N ILE A 35 4.65 -20.03 113.40
CA ILE A 35 5.13 -18.82 112.73
C ILE A 35 5.62 -19.25 111.35
N VAL A 36 4.73 -19.17 110.35
CA VAL A 36 5.12 -19.38 108.96
C VAL A 36 5.70 -18.06 108.46
N ASN A 37 7.03 -18.00 108.32
CA ASN A 37 7.65 -16.90 107.58
C ASN A 37 7.22 -17.04 106.13
N VAL A 38 6.23 -16.27 105.71
CA VAL A 38 5.83 -16.22 104.30
C VAL A 38 6.82 -15.27 103.59
N PRO A 39 7.69 -15.79 102.72
CA PRO A 39 8.65 -14.94 102.02
C PRO A 39 7.91 -13.95 101.12
N SER A 40 8.02 -12.65 101.42
CA SER A 40 7.49 -11.58 100.56
C SER A 40 8.52 -11.24 99.48
N MET A 41 8.10 -11.26 98.22
CA MET A 41 8.95 -10.88 97.09
C MET A 41 8.72 -9.41 96.78
N ILE A 42 9.76 -8.60 96.92
CA ILE A 42 9.73 -7.18 96.59
C ILE A 42 10.50 -6.97 95.28
N CYS A 43 9.87 -6.28 94.35
CA CYS A 43 10.48 -5.91 93.08
C CYS A 43 11.30 -4.62 93.20
N PRO A 44 12.39 -4.48 92.43
CA PRO A 44 13.12 -3.22 92.32
C PRO A 44 12.23 -2.08 91.83
N SER A 45 12.60 -0.84 92.14
CA SER A 45 11.87 0.35 91.68
C SER A 45 11.66 0.33 90.15
N GLY A 46 10.41 0.53 89.71
CA GLY A 46 10.03 0.48 88.29
C GLY A 46 9.59 -0.90 87.78
N TYR A 47 9.59 -1.94 88.62
CA TYR A 47 9.14 -3.29 88.27
C TYR A 47 7.90 -3.70 89.05
N THR A 48 7.03 -4.47 88.41
CA THR A 48 5.81 -5.02 89.02
C THR A 48 5.86 -6.53 89.07
N LEU A 49 5.40 -7.14 90.16
CA LEU A 49 5.38 -8.60 90.30
C LEU A 49 4.26 -9.18 89.44
N ASN A 50 4.60 -10.06 88.48
CA ASN A 50 3.61 -10.74 87.64
C ASN A 50 3.02 -11.98 88.34
N THR A 51 2.02 -12.59 87.70
CA THR A 51 1.36 -13.83 88.19
C THR A 51 2.31 -15.03 88.31
N SER A 52 3.45 -15.01 87.61
CA SER A 52 4.51 -16.01 87.68
C SER A 52 5.59 -15.70 88.72
N LYS A 53 5.35 -14.75 89.63
CA LYS A 53 6.29 -14.35 90.70
C LYS A 53 7.62 -13.76 90.18
N GLN A 54 7.61 -13.18 88.99
CA GLN A 54 8.77 -12.49 88.39
C GLN A 54 8.52 -10.99 88.38
N CYS A 55 9.57 -10.19 88.60
CA CYS A 55 9.49 -8.75 88.51
C CYS A 55 9.61 -8.33 87.05
N VAL A 56 8.53 -7.82 86.46
CA VAL A 56 8.48 -7.34 85.08
C VAL A 56 8.46 -5.81 85.04
N GLY A 57 9.35 -5.24 84.24
CA GLY A 57 9.44 -3.81 83.95
C GLY A 57 9.29 -3.57 82.46
N LYS A 58 8.98 -2.33 82.09
CA LYS A 58 8.98 -1.88 80.70
C LYS A 58 10.19 -0.98 80.48
N GLU A 59 10.95 -1.27 79.44
CA GLU A 59 12.09 -0.46 79.00
C GLU A 59 11.74 0.21 77.68
N GLU A 60 11.99 1.52 77.60
CA GLU A 60 11.85 2.31 76.37
C GLU A 60 13.17 2.30 75.60
N ILE A 61 13.11 1.86 74.35
CA ILE A 61 14.26 1.80 73.45
C ILE A 61 13.95 2.64 72.22
N ALA A 62 14.89 3.50 71.81
CA ALA A 62 14.74 4.26 70.57
C ALA A 62 14.69 3.30 69.36
N PRO A 63 13.68 3.41 68.48
CA PRO A 63 13.60 2.59 67.28
C PRO A 63 14.77 2.88 66.32
N GLU A 64 15.20 1.85 65.60
CA GLU A 64 16.13 2.01 64.50
C GLU A 64 15.37 2.47 63.25
N ARG A 65 15.89 3.48 62.55
CA ARG A 65 15.33 3.93 61.28
C ARG A 65 15.96 3.12 60.15
N THR A 66 15.15 2.34 59.46
CA THR A 66 15.59 1.53 58.33
C THR A 66 14.90 1.96 57.05
N CYS A 67 15.63 1.88 55.95
CA CYS A 67 15.12 2.24 54.64
C CYS A 67 14.62 1.02 53.88
N PRO A 68 13.33 1.00 53.48
CA PRO A 68 12.81 -0.09 52.68
C PRO A 68 13.55 -0.14 51.33
N ASN A 69 13.74 -1.36 50.81
CA ASN A 69 14.34 -1.61 49.49
C ASN A 69 15.77 -1.06 49.30
N GLY A 70 16.53 -0.92 50.39
CA GLY A 70 17.95 -0.54 50.38
C GLY A 70 18.23 0.93 50.05
N GLY A 71 17.28 1.83 50.35
CA GLY A 71 17.50 3.28 50.23
C GLY A 71 18.53 3.80 51.24
N ILE A 72 19.07 4.99 50.99
CA ILE A 72 19.99 5.69 51.89
C ILE A 72 19.17 6.63 52.79
N LEU A 73 19.39 6.56 54.10
CA LEU A 73 18.75 7.44 55.06
C LEU A 73 19.33 8.86 54.92
N THR A 74 18.45 9.84 54.81
CA THR A 74 18.77 11.28 54.70
C THR A 74 18.64 11.95 56.06
N ASP A 75 19.20 13.17 56.20
CA ASP A 75 19.16 13.95 57.43
C ASP A 75 17.72 14.32 57.84
N GLU A 76 16.79 14.41 56.89
CA GLU A 76 15.36 14.64 57.14
C GLU A 76 14.58 13.35 57.48
N PHE A 77 15.27 12.27 57.83
CA PHE A 77 14.70 10.95 58.12
C PHE A 77 13.88 10.33 56.98
N ASN A 78 14.17 10.70 55.74
CA ASN A 78 13.61 10.06 54.56
C ASN A 78 14.61 9.09 53.94
N CYS A 79 14.10 8.14 53.18
CA CYS A 79 14.88 7.19 52.41
C CYS A 79 14.96 7.65 50.97
N MET A 80 16.17 7.95 50.54
CA MET A 80 16.49 8.35 49.19
C MET A 80 17.01 7.15 48.41
N LYS A 81 16.47 6.94 47.21
CA LYS A 81 17.01 6.00 46.22
C LYS A 81 17.20 6.71 44.90
N THR A 82 18.34 6.47 44.25
CA THR A 82 18.64 6.99 42.91
C THR A 82 18.67 5.84 41.90
N THR A 83 18.23 6.13 40.68
CA THR A 83 18.28 5.21 39.55
C THR A 83 18.54 5.97 38.25
N SER A 84 19.09 5.31 37.25
CA SER A 84 19.20 5.89 35.91
C SER A 84 17.80 6.08 35.29
N PRO A 85 17.60 7.13 34.48
CA PRO A 85 16.37 7.31 33.71
C PRO A 85 16.22 6.18 32.69
N ILE A 86 14.97 5.91 32.29
CA ILE A 86 14.65 4.94 31.25
C ILE A 86 14.31 5.67 29.96
N MET A 87 14.75 5.12 28.83
CA MET A 87 14.37 5.64 27.52
C MET A 87 12.94 5.23 27.22
N LYS A 88 12.08 6.20 26.89
CA LYS A 88 10.69 5.97 26.53
C LYS A 88 10.43 6.51 25.14
N CYS A 89 9.85 5.66 24.30
CA CYS A 89 9.42 6.05 22.96
C CYS A 89 7.99 6.62 22.98
N PRO A 90 7.67 7.55 22.07
CA PRO A 90 6.29 7.99 21.84
C PRO A 90 5.37 6.82 21.47
N PHE A 91 4.06 7.03 21.57
CA PHE A 91 3.07 6.02 21.21
C PHE A 91 3.28 5.54 19.76
N GLN A 92 3.24 4.22 19.54
CA GLN A 92 3.50 3.51 18.26
C GLN A 92 4.95 3.47 17.78
N TYR A 93 5.90 4.05 18.51
CA TYR A 93 7.32 3.88 18.22
C TYR A 93 7.94 2.76 19.07
N ILE A 94 8.92 2.08 18.50
CA ILE A 94 9.69 1.00 19.14
C ILE A 94 11.13 1.48 19.31
N LEU A 95 11.75 1.20 20.45
CA LEU A 95 13.14 1.57 20.70
C LEU A 95 14.07 0.73 19.80
N VAL A 96 14.89 1.42 19.01
CA VAL A 96 15.89 0.83 18.11
C VAL A 96 17.25 1.47 18.42
N GLY A 97 18.20 0.65 18.87
CA GLY A 97 19.49 1.15 19.38
C GLY A 97 19.38 1.73 20.79
N GLU A 98 20.25 2.69 21.12
CA GLU A 98 20.34 3.24 22.48
C GLU A 98 19.36 4.40 22.73
N ASN A 99 19.21 5.31 21.77
CA ASN A 99 18.51 6.58 21.97
C ASN A 99 17.51 6.93 20.86
N MET A 100 17.19 6.00 19.96
CA MET A 100 16.30 6.25 18.83
C MET A 100 15.05 5.37 18.88
N CYS A 101 13.94 5.97 18.51
CA CYS A 101 12.64 5.34 18.43
C CYS A 101 12.21 5.30 16.97
N GLN A 102 11.77 4.15 16.50
CA GLN A 102 11.42 3.91 15.11
C GLN A 102 9.96 3.45 14.99
N ARG A 103 9.25 3.90 13.96
CA ARG A 103 8.02 3.27 13.50
C ARG A 103 7.99 3.14 12.00
N ASN A 104 7.23 2.16 11.52
CA ASN A 104 6.94 2.01 10.09
C ASN A 104 5.56 2.60 9.81
N VAL A 105 5.50 3.53 8.86
CA VAL A 105 4.26 4.17 8.39
C VAL A 105 3.93 3.57 7.03
N GLU A 106 2.69 3.11 6.85
CA GLU A 106 2.23 2.63 5.54
C GLU A 106 2.09 3.82 4.59
N VAL A 107 2.76 3.74 3.44
CA VAL A 107 2.74 4.76 2.39
C VAL A 107 2.22 4.15 1.09
N GLU A 108 1.58 4.98 0.28
CA GLU A 108 1.04 4.53 -1.01
C GLU A 108 2.16 4.28 -2.03
N PRO A 109 2.11 3.19 -2.81
CA PRO A 109 3.05 2.97 -3.90
C PRO A 109 2.84 4.00 -5.01
N ILE A 110 3.92 4.37 -5.68
CA ILE A 110 3.91 5.28 -6.82
C ILE A 110 3.85 4.45 -8.11
N ALA A 111 2.96 4.82 -9.03
CA ALA A 111 2.89 4.24 -10.36
C ALA A 111 3.99 4.84 -11.26
N ILE A 112 4.84 3.99 -11.82
CA ILE A 112 5.95 4.39 -12.70
C ILE A 112 5.75 3.75 -14.06
N CYS A 113 5.92 4.55 -15.11
CA CYS A 113 5.82 4.11 -16.49
C CYS A 113 7.20 3.75 -17.05
N PRO A 114 7.29 2.76 -17.97
CA PRO A 114 8.51 2.49 -18.72
C PRO A 114 8.99 3.70 -19.52
N ASP A 115 10.26 3.71 -19.91
CA ASP A 115 10.83 4.78 -20.73
C ASP A 115 10.04 4.97 -22.03
N GLY A 116 9.72 6.24 -22.34
CA GLY A 116 8.91 6.59 -23.51
C GLY A 116 7.38 6.48 -23.32
N TYR A 117 6.91 6.14 -22.12
CA TYR A 117 5.50 6.13 -21.77
C TYR A 117 5.16 7.22 -20.76
N THR A 118 3.90 7.66 -20.76
CA THR A 118 3.37 8.71 -19.88
C THR A 118 2.15 8.20 -19.12
N ILE A 119 1.98 8.59 -17.87
CA ILE A 119 0.85 8.16 -17.05
C ILE A 119 -0.42 8.89 -17.49
N THR A 120 -1.51 8.16 -17.76
CA THR A 120 -2.75 8.74 -18.30
C THR A 120 -3.97 8.49 -17.42
N ASP A 121 -4.01 7.38 -16.68
CA ASP A 121 -5.20 7.01 -15.88
C ASP A 121 -4.82 6.45 -14.49
N GLY A 122 -3.80 7.05 -13.88
CA GLY A 122 -3.31 6.72 -12.52
C GLY A 122 -2.63 5.35 -12.36
N GLN A 123 -2.96 4.37 -13.21
CA GLN A 123 -2.38 3.02 -13.24
C GLN A 123 -2.08 2.52 -14.66
N MET A 124 -2.35 3.34 -15.68
CA MET A 124 -2.08 3.03 -17.08
C MET A 124 -1.07 4.01 -17.65
N CYS A 125 -0.17 3.47 -18.46
CA CYS A 125 0.89 4.18 -19.14
C CYS A 125 0.63 4.15 -20.64
N THR A 126 0.60 5.32 -21.26
CA THR A 126 0.39 5.49 -22.70
C THR A 126 1.68 5.95 -23.36
N GLY A 127 2.09 5.21 -24.39
CA GLY A 127 3.23 5.53 -25.23
C GLY A 127 2.85 5.43 -26.70
N SER A 128 3.77 5.85 -27.56
CA SER A 128 3.60 5.76 -29.01
C SER A 128 4.64 4.83 -29.59
N LYS A 129 4.22 3.91 -30.43
CA LYS A 129 5.13 3.06 -31.22
C LYS A 129 4.93 3.36 -32.70
N THR A 130 6.04 3.52 -33.40
CA THR A 130 6.04 3.62 -34.86
C THR A 130 5.84 2.24 -35.47
N VAL A 131 4.88 2.12 -36.38
CA VAL A 131 4.66 0.94 -37.20
C VAL A 131 4.81 1.30 -38.70
N PRO A 132 5.32 0.38 -39.53
CA PRO A 132 5.46 0.65 -40.95
C PRO A 132 4.10 0.93 -41.62
N PRO A 133 4.00 1.97 -42.46
CA PRO A 133 2.79 2.25 -43.20
C PRO A 133 2.46 1.18 -44.24
N ILE A 134 1.17 0.93 -44.46
CA ILE A 134 0.70 0.04 -45.52
C ILE A 134 0.47 0.88 -46.78
N LYS A 135 1.28 0.61 -47.81
CA LYS A 135 1.13 1.23 -49.13
C LYS A 135 0.01 0.55 -49.91
N LYS A 136 -0.92 1.34 -50.45
CA LYS A 136 -2.03 0.86 -51.28
C LYS A 136 -2.22 1.74 -52.51
N CYS A 137 -2.59 1.10 -53.62
CA CYS A 137 -2.99 1.78 -54.84
C CYS A 137 -4.48 2.07 -54.82
N LEU A 138 -4.87 3.29 -55.22
CA LEU A 138 -6.28 3.62 -55.47
C LEU A 138 -6.79 2.87 -56.71
N GLU A 139 -5.95 2.81 -57.75
CA GLU A 139 -6.14 2.02 -58.96
C GLU A 139 -4.81 1.37 -59.36
N GLY A 140 -4.86 0.17 -59.91
CA GLY A 140 -3.67 -0.56 -60.38
C GLY A 140 -3.07 -1.49 -59.32
N ILE A 141 -1.88 -1.99 -59.63
CA ILE A 141 -1.15 -2.97 -58.80
C ILE A 141 0.18 -2.34 -58.38
N LEU A 142 0.59 -2.61 -57.14
CA LEU A 142 1.86 -2.16 -56.61
C LEU A 142 3.02 -2.90 -57.32
N ASN A 143 4.06 -2.18 -57.74
CA ASN A 143 5.25 -2.80 -58.32
C ASN A 143 6.03 -3.64 -57.29
N GLU A 144 6.99 -4.44 -57.74
CA GLU A 144 7.79 -5.33 -56.87
C GLU A 144 8.54 -4.57 -55.76
N LEU A 145 8.94 -3.33 -56.05
CA LEU A 145 9.66 -2.45 -55.12
C LEU A 145 8.73 -1.67 -54.17
N GLN A 146 7.41 -1.80 -54.31
CA GLN A 146 6.42 -1.07 -53.53
C GLN A 146 6.56 0.46 -53.58
N THR A 147 7.10 1.00 -54.67
CA THR A 147 7.31 2.45 -54.85
C THR A 147 6.26 3.09 -55.74
N GLU A 148 5.64 2.31 -56.62
CA GLU A 148 4.78 2.82 -57.68
C GLU A 148 3.55 1.93 -57.87
N CYS A 149 2.45 2.56 -58.24
CA CYS A 149 1.22 1.91 -58.66
C CYS A 149 1.15 1.90 -60.18
N ILE A 150 1.07 0.69 -60.75
CA ILE A 150 1.02 0.47 -62.18
C ILE A 150 -0.42 0.12 -62.56
N LEU A 151 -1.03 0.96 -63.38
CA LEU A 151 -2.36 0.72 -63.94
C LEU A 151 -2.24 0.53 -65.45
N GLN A 152 -2.55 -0.67 -65.92
CA GLN A 152 -2.60 -0.98 -67.35
C GLN A 152 -4.06 -0.94 -67.83
N LYS A 153 -4.31 -0.10 -68.84
CA LYS A 153 -5.61 -0.02 -69.52
C LYS A 153 -5.45 -0.47 -70.97
N SER A 154 -6.37 -1.31 -71.44
CA SER A 154 -6.46 -1.66 -72.86
C SER A 154 -7.08 -0.51 -73.63
N VAL A 155 -6.41 -0.08 -74.69
CA VAL A 155 -6.88 0.94 -75.64
C VAL A 155 -6.88 0.36 -77.04
N THR A 156 -7.88 0.73 -77.82
CA THR A 156 -8.04 0.24 -79.19
C THR A 156 -6.96 0.84 -80.09
N PRO A 157 -6.27 0.04 -80.93
CA PRO A 157 -5.33 0.55 -81.92
C PRO A 157 -6.03 1.44 -82.94
N ILE A 158 -5.28 2.35 -83.55
CA ILE A 158 -5.77 3.25 -84.60
C ILE A 158 -5.36 2.67 -85.95
N GLY A 159 -6.33 2.52 -86.87
CA GLY A 159 -6.07 2.10 -88.24
C GLY A 159 -5.47 3.23 -89.08
N GLU A 160 -4.33 2.96 -89.71
CA GLU A 160 -3.69 3.84 -90.69
C GLU A 160 -3.60 3.13 -92.04
N CYS A 161 -3.91 3.85 -93.13
CA CYS A 161 -3.80 3.28 -94.47
C CYS A 161 -2.36 3.32 -94.97
N PRO A 162 -1.88 2.27 -95.66
CA PRO A 162 -0.48 2.15 -96.07
C PRO A 162 -0.05 3.17 -97.14
N SER A 163 -1.01 3.85 -97.77
CA SER A 163 -0.77 4.91 -98.75
C SER A 163 -1.91 5.93 -98.68
N SER A 164 -1.60 7.19 -99.02
CA SER A 164 -2.55 8.29 -99.11
C SER A 164 -3.63 8.12 -100.19
N GLU A 165 -3.46 7.14 -101.09
CA GLU A 165 -4.46 6.80 -102.12
C GLU A 165 -5.67 6.04 -101.55
N TYR A 166 -5.56 5.50 -100.34
CA TYR A 166 -6.65 4.79 -99.67
C TYR A 166 -7.26 5.65 -98.57
N THR A 167 -8.58 5.53 -98.42
CA THR A 167 -9.36 6.16 -97.36
C THR A 167 -9.74 5.13 -96.30
N LEU A 168 -9.67 5.50 -95.03
CA LEU A 168 -10.05 4.62 -93.92
C LEU A 168 -11.57 4.54 -93.86
N ILE A 169 -12.14 3.37 -94.16
CA ILE A 169 -13.60 3.15 -94.12
C ILE A 169 -14.02 2.57 -92.77
N SER A 170 -13.17 1.72 -92.18
CA SER A 170 -13.30 1.27 -90.80
C SER A 170 -11.92 1.16 -90.17
N ASN A 171 -11.84 1.07 -88.84
CA ASN A 171 -10.57 1.00 -88.12
C ASN A 171 -9.66 -0.16 -88.57
N GLU A 172 -10.21 -1.17 -89.24
CA GLU A 172 -9.48 -2.34 -89.76
C GLU A 172 -9.38 -2.38 -91.30
N ARG A 173 -10.05 -1.47 -92.02
CA ARG A 173 -10.13 -1.52 -93.49
C ARG A 173 -9.99 -0.16 -94.15
N CYS A 174 -9.10 -0.14 -95.13
CA CYS A 174 -8.86 0.96 -96.04
C CYS A 174 -9.45 0.60 -97.41
N ALA A 175 -10.06 1.57 -98.09
CA ALA A 175 -10.47 1.36 -99.46
C ALA A 175 -10.22 2.59 -100.34
N ARG A 176 -10.04 2.33 -101.63
CA ARG A 176 -9.96 3.36 -102.66
C ARG A 176 -10.93 3.03 -103.78
N GLU A 177 -11.46 4.08 -104.40
CA GLU A 177 -12.29 3.95 -105.59
C GLU A 177 -11.40 4.09 -106.83
N ILE A 178 -11.44 3.08 -107.69
CA ILE A 178 -10.74 3.10 -108.97
C ILE A 178 -11.78 3.29 -110.06
N LEU A 179 -11.67 4.40 -110.78
CA LEU A 179 -12.43 4.66 -111.99
C LEU A 179 -11.72 4.02 -113.17
N TYR A 180 -12.43 3.23 -113.95
CA TYR A 180 -11.91 2.64 -115.18
C TYR A 180 -12.95 2.73 -116.30
N ASP A 181 -12.45 2.78 -117.53
CA ASP A 181 -13.29 2.77 -118.71
C ASP A 181 -13.82 1.36 -118.94
N CYS A 182 -15.13 1.18 -118.78
CA CYS A 182 -15.82 -0.07 -119.02
C CYS A 182 -16.67 0.00 -120.29
N THR A 183 -16.37 0.95 -121.18
CA THR A 183 -17.01 1.05 -122.48
C THR A 183 -16.80 -0.29 -123.21
N PRO A 184 -17.87 -1.05 -123.49
CA PRO A 184 -17.73 -2.35 -124.11
C PRO A 184 -17.01 -2.18 -125.46
N ALA A 185 -15.93 -2.94 -125.65
CA ALA A 185 -15.19 -2.92 -126.90
C ALA A 185 -16.18 -3.16 -128.04
N THR A 186 -16.21 -2.26 -129.02
CA THR A 186 -16.99 -2.43 -130.25
C THR A 186 -16.56 -3.75 -130.88
N MET A 187 -17.42 -4.77 -130.76
CA MET A 187 -17.17 -6.05 -131.41
C MET A 187 -17.08 -5.79 -132.90
N ALA A 188 -15.86 -5.81 -133.43
CA ALA A 188 -15.62 -5.91 -134.85
C ALA A 188 -16.14 -7.28 -135.28
N TYR A 189 -17.37 -7.34 -135.79
CA TYR A 189 -17.87 -8.49 -136.51
C TYR A 189 -16.99 -8.68 -137.75
N THR A 190 -15.95 -9.50 -137.65
CA THR A 190 -15.27 -10.04 -138.82
C THR A 190 -16.18 -11.09 -139.42
N THR A 191 -16.89 -10.72 -140.48
CA THR A 191 -17.61 -11.62 -141.39
C THR A 191 -16.61 -12.58 -142.06
N GLY A 192 -16.39 -13.73 -141.43
CA GLY A 192 -15.68 -14.86 -142.01
C GLY A 192 -16.62 -15.71 -142.85
N HIS A 193 -16.50 -15.59 -144.18
CA HIS A 193 -17.19 -16.39 -145.17
C HIS A 193 -16.40 -17.68 -145.50
N HIS A 194 -16.89 -18.86 -145.12
CA HIS A 194 -16.66 -20.17 -145.76
C HIS A 194 -17.77 -21.12 -145.22
N GLY A 195 -18.44 -22.01 -145.92
CA GLY A 195 -18.51 -22.47 -147.31
C GLY A 195 -19.64 -23.52 -147.33
N HIS A 196 -20.44 -23.53 -148.40
CA HIS A 196 -21.68 -24.30 -148.53
C HIS A 196 -21.48 -25.83 -148.67
N HIS A 197 -22.35 -26.60 -148.01
CA HIS A 197 -23.12 -27.77 -148.51
C HIS A 197 -24.20 -28.03 -147.42
N GLY A 198 -25.50 -28.18 -147.64
CA GLY A 198 -26.41 -28.19 -148.77
C GLY A 198 -27.82 -28.37 -148.19
N HIS A 199 -28.83 -28.06 -149.02
CA HIS A 199 -30.28 -28.27 -148.84
C HIS A 199 -31.04 -27.44 -147.79
N GLY A 200 -31.92 -26.58 -148.33
CA GLY A 200 -33.29 -26.46 -147.80
C GLY A 200 -33.68 -25.08 -147.23
N GLY A 201 -34.31 -24.26 -148.07
CA GLY A 201 -35.51 -23.53 -147.68
C GLY A 201 -35.38 -22.20 -146.93
N HIS A 202 -35.67 -21.13 -147.69
CA HIS A 202 -36.42 -19.93 -147.28
C HIS A 202 -35.82 -18.90 -146.31
N GLY A 203 -35.87 -17.63 -146.76
CA GLY A 203 -36.16 -16.48 -145.90
C GLY A 203 -35.04 -15.46 -145.74
N HIS A 204 -34.85 -14.58 -146.74
CA HIS A 204 -34.05 -13.36 -146.55
C HIS A 204 -34.90 -12.28 -145.87
N HIS A 205 -34.52 -11.88 -144.65
CA HIS A 205 -34.83 -10.55 -144.11
C HIS A 205 -33.51 -9.84 -143.77
N ASN A 206 -33.16 -8.85 -144.59
CA ASN A 206 -32.09 -7.89 -144.31
C ASN A 206 -32.57 -6.91 -143.24
N ASN A 207 -31.99 -6.97 -142.04
CA ASN A 207 -32.17 -5.96 -141.02
C ASN A 207 -30.95 -5.03 -141.01
N TYR A 208 -31.14 -3.79 -141.46
CA TYR A 208 -30.14 -2.72 -141.31
C TYR A 208 -30.07 -2.32 -139.84
N VAL A 209 -28.96 -2.65 -139.17
CA VAL A 209 -28.68 -2.17 -137.80
C VAL A 209 -27.96 -0.82 -137.90
N ILE A 210 -28.64 0.23 -137.46
CA ILE A 210 -28.07 1.58 -137.32
C ILE A 210 -27.05 1.54 -136.16
N PRO A 211 -25.79 1.99 -136.34
CA PRO A 211 -24.82 2.00 -135.26
C PRO A 211 -25.24 3.03 -134.20
N GLN A 212 -25.61 2.55 -133.02
CA GLN A 212 -25.85 3.42 -131.87
C GLN A 212 -24.53 4.03 -131.38
N LYS A 213 -24.56 5.34 -131.18
CA LYS A 213 -23.46 6.15 -130.64
C LYS A 213 -23.01 5.55 -129.30
N VAL A 214 -21.78 5.04 -129.26
CA VAL A 214 -21.19 4.46 -128.04
C VAL A 214 -21.06 5.58 -127.00
N VAL A 215 -21.91 5.54 -125.97
CA VAL A 215 -21.80 6.44 -124.81
C VAL A 215 -20.70 5.87 -123.93
N SER A 216 -19.62 6.62 -123.70
CA SER A 216 -18.55 6.18 -122.81
C SER A 216 -19.12 5.93 -121.42
N ARG A 217 -18.90 4.73 -120.87
CA ARG A 217 -19.34 4.39 -119.51
C ARG A 217 -18.12 4.32 -118.62
N THR A 218 -18.06 5.20 -117.62
CA THR A 218 -17.09 5.09 -116.53
C THR A 218 -17.67 4.16 -115.47
N CYS A 219 -16.96 3.07 -115.17
CA CYS A 219 -17.29 2.20 -114.05
C CYS A 219 -16.38 2.55 -112.87
N SER A 220 -16.86 2.28 -111.66
CA SER A 220 -16.02 2.31 -110.47
C SER A 220 -15.94 0.92 -109.84
N LYS A 221 -14.75 0.57 -109.34
CA LYS A 221 -14.53 -0.60 -108.50
C LYS A 221 -13.85 -0.14 -107.23
N THR A 222 -14.34 -0.62 -106.10
CA THR A 222 -13.72 -0.40 -104.81
C THR A 222 -12.72 -1.51 -104.53
N GLU A 223 -11.46 -1.14 -104.31
CA GLU A 223 -10.44 -2.04 -103.77
C GLU A 223 -10.33 -1.80 -102.27
N SER A 224 -10.36 -2.87 -101.47
CA SER A 224 -10.16 -2.79 -100.03
C SER A 224 -8.95 -3.59 -99.60
N ILE A 225 -8.17 -3.01 -98.67
CA ILE A 225 -7.01 -3.63 -98.05
C ILE A 225 -7.09 -3.47 -96.53
N PRO A 226 -6.47 -4.37 -95.74
CA PRO A 226 -6.42 -4.22 -94.29
C PRO A 226 -5.70 -2.92 -93.89
N ALA A 227 -6.25 -2.21 -92.91
CA ALA A 227 -5.58 -1.06 -92.29
C ALA A 227 -4.39 -1.54 -91.43
N LYS A 228 -3.32 -0.76 -91.40
CA LYS A 228 -2.21 -0.98 -90.47
C LYS A 228 -2.63 -0.49 -89.09
N LEU A 229 -2.75 -1.40 -88.14
CA LEU A 229 -3.09 -1.06 -86.76
C LEU A 229 -1.85 -0.53 -86.04
N ILE A 230 -1.93 0.71 -85.55
CA ILE A 230 -0.86 1.40 -84.84
C ILE A 230 -1.36 1.79 -83.45
N CYS A 231 -0.52 1.59 -82.44
CA CYS A 231 -0.85 1.99 -81.09
C CYS A 231 -0.76 3.51 -80.93
N PRO A 232 -1.75 4.15 -80.28
CA PRO A 232 -1.67 5.58 -79.98
C PRO A 232 -0.43 5.92 -79.15
N GLU A 233 0.03 7.17 -79.24
CA GLU A 233 1.22 7.65 -78.54
C GLU A 233 1.14 7.34 -77.03
N GLY A 234 2.23 6.80 -76.48
CA GLY A 234 2.30 6.37 -75.08
C GLY A 234 1.69 5.00 -74.78
N SER A 235 1.16 4.28 -75.78
CA SER A 235 0.72 2.88 -75.62
C SER A 235 1.60 1.91 -76.41
N VAL A 236 1.70 0.68 -75.92
CA VAL A 236 2.52 -0.39 -76.52
C VAL A 236 1.64 -1.55 -76.96
N LYS A 237 2.02 -2.26 -78.02
CA LYS A 237 1.25 -3.41 -78.51
C LYS A 237 1.20 -4.50 -77.43
N ASN A 238 0.00 -5.01 -77.13
CA ASN A 238 -0.15 -6.12 -76.20
C ASN A 238 0.48 -7.39 -76.79
N PRO A 239 1.44 -8.06 -76.12
CA PRO A 239 2.06 -9.28 -76.64
C PRO A 239 1.10 -10.46 -76.79
N THR A 240 -0.04 -10.47 -76.08
CA THR A 240 -1.00 -11.58 -76.08
C THR A 240 -2.27 -11.29 -76.89
N GLY A 241 -2.40 -10.11 -77.50
CA GLY A 241 -3.62 -9.69 -78.18
C GLY A 241 -3.41 -8.68 -79.30
N PHE A 242 -4.52 -8.19 -79.86
CA PHE A 242 -4.52 -7.15 -80.91
C PHE A 242 -4.64 -5.73 -80.36
N ASP A 243 -4.89 -5.58 -79.07
CA ASP A 243 -5.06 -4.30 -78.42
C ASP A 243 -3.73 -3.63 -78.06
N CYS A 244 -3.79 -2.35 -77.71
CA CYS A 244 -2.66 -1.59 -77.19
C CYS A 244 -2.82 -1.40 -75.68
N LEU A 245 -1.72 -1.43 -74.94
CA LEU A 245 -1.67 -1.23 -73.50
C LEU A 245 -1.14 0.16 -73.20
N TYR A 246 -1.95 0.96 -72.52
CA TYR A 246 -1.52 2.22 -71.93
C TYR A 246 -1.18 2.00 -70.46
N THR A 247 0.02 2.41 -70.04
CA THR A 247 0.49 2.24 -68.67
C THR A 247 0.55 3.60 -67.99
N THR A 248 -0.19 3.76 -66.90
CA THR A 248 -0.09 4.93 -66.02
C THR A 248 0.62 4.53 -64.73
N ILE A 249 1.56 5.38 -64.30
CA ILE A 249 2.30 5.23 -63.05
C ILE A 249 1.80 6.32 -62.10
N SER A 250 1.42 5.92 -60.88
CA SER A 250 1.04 6.85 -59.81
C SER A 250 1.72 6.49 -58.50
N GLU A 251 1.82 7.46 -57.60
CA GLU A 251 2.37 7.22 -56.26
C GLU A 251 1.37 6.45 -55.38
N PRO A 252 1.83 5.49 -54.56
CA PRO A 252 0.96 4.76 -53.67
C PRO A 252 0.49 5.64 -52.50
N THR A 253 -0.75 5.42 -52.08
CA THR A 253 -1.30 6.05 -50.88
C THR A 253 -0.85 5.32 -49.63
N ILE A 254 -0.48 6.08 -48.59
CA ILE A 254 -0.09 5.55 -47.29
C ILE A 254 -1.36 5.39 -46.43
N THR A 255 -1.60 4.17 -45.96
CA THR A 255 -2.70 3.87 -45.03
C THR A 255 -2.15 3.20 -43.77
N CYS A 256 -2.74 3.54 -42.63
CA CYS A 256 -2.38 2.98 -41.33
C CYS A 256 -3.41 1.95 -40.88
N SER A 257 -2.94 0.83 -40.32
CA SER A 257 -3.80 -0.23 -39.78
C SER A 257 -4.39 0.14 -38.41
N ASN A 258 -5.59 -0.36 -38.10
CA ASN A 258 -6.17 -0.39 -36.74
C ASN A 258 -6.01 0.90 -35.92
N GLY A 259 -6.66 1.99 -36.33
CA GLY A 259 -6.76 3.22 -35.51
C GLY A 259 -5.45 3.98 -35.30
N SER A 260 -4.33 3.55 -35.88
CA SER A 260 -3.08 4.31 -35.89
C SER A 260 -3.16 5.50 -36.84
N MET A 261 -2.47 6.59 -36.49
CA MET A 261 -2.53 7.86 -37.22
C MET A 261 -1.24 8.12 -38.00
N VAL A 262 -1.34 8.76 -39.17
CA VAL A 262 -0.18 9.17 -39.96
C VAL A 262 0.49 10.37 -39.29
N GLY A 263 1.73 10.21 -38.84
CA GLY A 263 2.58 11.28 -38.31
C GLY A 263 3.94 11.27 -39.00
N LYS A 264 4.32 12.37 -39.67
CA LYS A 264 5.60 12.52 -40.39
C LYS A 264 5.92 11.41 -41.42
N GLY A 265 4.90 10.84 -42.05
CA GLY A 265 5.07 9.78 -43.06
C GLY A 265 5.15 8.36 -42.48
N GLU A 266 5.02 8.20 -41.16
CA GLU A 266 4.96 6.92 -40.49
C GLU A 266 3.60 6.73 -39.79
N CYS A 267 3.23 5.49 -39.48
CA CYS A 267 2.03 5.21 -38.70
C CYS A 267 2.39 5.15 -37.22
N ILE A 268 1.66 5.91 -36.40
CA ILE A 268 1.86 5.95 -34.95
C ILE A 268 0.71 5.22 -34.28
N GLU A 269 1.04 4.14 -33.60
CA GLU A 269 0.11 3.37 -32.78
C GLU A 269 0.25 3.79 -31.32
N VAL A 270 -0.89 4.11 -30.70
CA VAL A 270 -0.94 4.42 -29.26
C VAL A 270 -1.04 3.12 -28.49
N VAL A 271 -0.03 2.83 -27.68
CA VAL A 271 0.06 1.60 -26.89
C VAL A 271 -0.18 1.94 -25.43
N THR A 272 -1.08 1.20 -24.79
CA THR A 272 -1.34 1.28 -23.37
C THR A 272 -0.78 0.06 -22.65
N VAL A 273 0.07 0.27 -21.66
CA VAL A 273 0.62 -0.78 -20.79
C VAL A 273 0.28 -0.46 -19.33
N PRO A 274 0.11 -1.48 -18.46
CA PRO A 274 -0.09 -1.24 -17.04
C PRO A 274 1.16 -0.61 -16.41
N ALA A 275 0.97 0.33 -15.49
CA ALA A 275 2.06 0.95 -14.74
C ALA A 275 2.64 0.00 -13.70
N GLU A 276 3.95 0.09 -13.45
CA GLU A 276 4.58 -0.66 -12.38
C GLU A 276 4.47 0.09 -11.06
N LEU A 277 4.01 -0.59 -10.01
CA LEU A 277 3.94 -0.01 -8.66
C LEU A 277 5.31 -0.13 -7.97
N GLN A 278 5.92 1.00 -7.65
CA GLN A 278 7.18 1.07 -6.90
C GLN A 278 6.99 1.81 -5.58
N CYS A 279 7.71 1.39 -4.54
CA CYS A 279 7.70 2.13 -3.28
C CYS A 279 8.52 3.41 -3.43
N PRO A 280 8.04 4.54 -2.88
CA PRO A 280 8.82 5.77 -2.86
C PRO A 280 10.19 5.46 -2.26
N LYS A 281 11.27 5.73 -2.99
CA LYS A 281 12.59 5.73 -2.39
C LYS A 281 12.68 7.04 -1.62
N THR A 282 12.61 6.97 -0.30
CA THR A 282 12.89 8.14 0.54
C THR A 282 14.31 8.58 0.23
N GLU A 283 14.48 9.68 -0.51
CA GLU A 283 15.75 10.37 -0.55
C GLU A 283 15.99 10.86 0.88
N ILE A 284 16.87 10.16 1.60
CA ILE A 284 17.33 10.57 2.92
C ILE A 284 18.02 11.91 2.71
N LYS A 285 17.27 13.01 2.87
CA LYS A 285 17.88 14.32 3.07
C LYS A 285 18.70 14.15 4.33
N GLN A 286 20.02 14.04 4.17
CA GLN A 286 20.95 14.09 5.28
C GLN A 286 20.82 15.48 5.91
N VAL A 287 19.84 15.62 6.80
CA VAL A 287 19.85 16.71 7.75
C VAL A 287 20.97 16.32 8.71
N ASN A 288 22.18 16.79 8.41
CA ASN A 288 23.35 16.69 9.26
C ASN A 288 23.17 17.58 10.50
N GLU A 289 22.02 17.49 11.17
CA GLU A 289 21.87 17.94 12.54
C GLU A 289 22.42 16.81 13.40
N PHE A 290 23.74 16.87 13.58
CA PHE A 290 24.49 16.11 14.55
C PHE A 290 23.85 16.35 15.93
N TYR A 291 22.93 15.46 16.33
CA TYR A 291 22.37 15.44 17.66
C TYR A 291 23.51 15.08 18.62
N ASP A 292 24.09 16.09 19.29
CA ASP A 292 25.31 15.93 20.11
C ASP A 292 25.08 15.18 21.43
N GLY A 293 23.90 14.61 21.64
CA GLY A 293 23.56 13.82 22.83
C GLY A 293 23.67 14.61 24.14
N LYS A 294 23.85 15.93 24.13
CA LYS A 294 23.88 16.71 25.37
C LYS A 294 22.46 16.98 25.84
N LEU A 295 22.20 16.58 27.08
CA LEU A 295 21.04 17.03 27.85
C LEU A 295 20.99 18.56 27.82
N TYR A 296 20.06 19.11 27.05
CA TYR A 296 19.63 20.49 27.24
C TYR A 296 18.80 20.53 28.52
N SER A 297 19.48 20.77 29.64
CA SER A 297 18.82 21.20 30.88
C SER A 297 17.98 22.42 30.54
N LEU A 298 16.66 22.31 30.71
CA LEU A 298 15.74 23.43 30.67
C LEU A 298 16.10 24.41 31.79
N LYS A 299 17.11 25.26 31.55
CA LYS A 299 17.32 26.48 32.34
C LYS A 299 16.18 27.42 31.98
N ASN A 300 15.21 27.42 32.88
CA ASN A 300 14.11 28.38 32.95
C ASN A 300 14.70 29.80 32.90
N THR A 301 14.75 30.38 31.71
CA THR A 301 15.14 31.77 31.52
C THR A 301 13.89 32.58 31.77
N SER A 302 13.83 33.14 32.97
CA SER A 302 12.82 34.10 33.41
C SER A 302 12.86 35.35 32.52
N ASN A 303 12.12 35.34 31.42
CA ASN A 303 11.64 36.53 30.77
C ASN A 303 10.11 36.55 30.83
N ASN A 304 9.60 37.62 31.44
CA ASN A 304 8.19 37.94 31.67
C ASN A 304 7.33 37.67 30.43
N ILE A 305 6.61 36.56 30.43
CA ILE A 305 5.40 36.40 29.63
C ILE A 305 4.28 36.01 30.59
N THR A 306 3.30 36.91 30.70
CA THR A 306 2.13 36.75 31.57
C THR A 306 1.24 35.64 31.00
N LEU A 307 1.40 34.42 31.50
CA LEU A 307 0.53 33.29 31.18
C LEU A 307 -0.78 33.42 31.97
N LYS A 308 -1.83 33.91 31.30
CA LYS A 308 -3.22 33.69 31.74
C LYS A 308 -3.56 32.24 31.43
N GLY A 309 -3.85 31.45 32.46
CA GLY A 309 -4.17 30.04 32.35
C GLY A 309 -5.44 29.80 31.54
N ILE A 310 -5.34 28.96 30.51
CA ILE A 310 -6.47 28.29 29.85
C ILE A 310 -5.99 26.87 29.49
N GLY A 311 -6.86 25.89 29.73
CA GLY A 311 -6.54 24.47 29.86
C GLY A 311 -6.22 23.70 28.58
N TYR A 312 -5.82 22.45 28.84
CA TYR A 312 -5.47 21.37 27.93
C TYR A 312 -6.24 21.34 26.61
N GLY A 313 -5.48 21.46 25.51
CA GLY A 313 -5.92 21.20 24.15
C GLY A 313 -4.72 21.35 23.21
N SER A 314 -4.33 20.25 22.58
CA SER A 314 -3.22 20.15 21.62
C SER A 314 -3.33 21.23 20.54
N GLN A 315 -2.28 22.02 20.33
CA GLN A 315 -2.17 22.89 19.15
C GLN A 315 -0.87 22.59 18.41
N TYR A 316 -1.04 22.28 17.13
CA TYR A 316 0.02 22.29 16.14
C TYR A 316 0.43 23.73 15.85
N VAL A 317 1.72 24.01 15.90
CA VAL A 317 2.30 25.29 15.47
C VAL A 317 2.34 25.30 13.95
N TYR A 318 1.52 26.13 13.31
CA TYR A 318 1.69 26.47 11.89
C TYR A 318 2.66 27.64 11.76
N ASN A 319 3.67 27.47 10.91
CA ASN A 319 4.60 28.53 10.53
C ASN A 319 3.85 29.57 9.67
N GLN A 320 4.00 30.85 10.02
CA GLN A 320 3.15 31.94 9.53
C GLN A 320 3.61 32.57 8.19
N ASN A 321 4.35 31.85 7.35
CA ASN A 321 4.99 32.43 6.16
C ASN A 321 4.73 31.74 4.81
N ASP A 322 3.72 30.88 4.67
CA ASP A 322 3.35 30.33 3.36
C ASP A 322 1.98 30.84 2.90
N ALA A 323 2.03 31.92 2.12
CA ALA A 323 0.90 32.43 1.35
C ALA A 323 0.77 31.64 0.04
N ASN A 324 0.02 30.54 0.04
CA ASN A 324 -0.72 30.06 -1.14
C ASN A 324 -1.66 28.90 -0.79
N TYR A 325 -2.96 29.18 -0.69
CA TYR A 325 -4.01 28.16 -0.70
C TYR A 325 -5.07 28.53 -1.73
N ASN A 326 -5.04 27.85 -2.88
CA ASN A 326 -6.21 27.69 -3.74
C ASN A 326 -7.03 26.51 -3.19
N GLN A 327 -8.23 26.78 -2.67
CA GLN A 327 -9.20 25.76 -2.26
C GLN A 327 -9.98 25.21 -3.45
N PRO A 328 -10.34 23.92 -3.48
CA PRO A 328 -11.52 23.46 -4.21
C PRO A 328 -12.78 23.60 -3.34
N LYS A 329 -13.80 24.25 -3.91
CA LYS A 329 -15.16 24.38 -3.38
C LYS A 329 -15.82 23.00 -3.21
N ALA A 330 -16.09 22.59 -1.98
CA ALA A 330 -17.08 21.55 -1.69
C ALA A 330 -18.44 22.19 -1.39
N ILE A 331 -19.43 21.84 -2.22
CA ILE A 331 -20.83 22.27 -2.10
C ILE A 331 -21.48 21.46 -0.97
N ILE A 332 -21.87 22.14 0.11
CA ILE A 332 -22.73 21.59 1.16
C ILE A 332 -24.18 21.91 0.79
N THR A 333 -24.94 20.92 0.30
CA THR A 333 -26.40 21.04 0.22
C THR A 333 -27.02 20.83 1.60
N ARG A 334 -27.51 21.93 2.18
CA ARG A 334 -28.21 22.00 3.45
C ARG A 334 -29.64 21.42 3.29
N ARG A 335 -29.96 20.37 4.06
CA ARG A 335 -31.34 19.93 4.33
C ARG A 335 -32.08 21.04 5.08
N LEU A 336 -33.14 21.59 4.48
CA LEU A 336 -34.17 22.31 5.20
C LEU A 336 -35.34 21.35 5.46
N GLY A 337 -35.60 21.09 6.74
CA GLY A 337 -36.80 20.42 7.18
C GLY A 337 -38.02 21.33 6.99
N LYS A 338 -39.12 20.73 6.52
CA LYS A 338 -40.46 21.32 6.64
C LYS A 338 -41.42 20.28 7.19
N ARG A 339 -42.02 20.65 8.33
CA ARG A 339 -43.20 20.03 8.96
C ARG A 339 -44.44 20.29 8.11
N GLY A 340 -45.40 19.37 8.17
CA GLY A 340 -46.74 19.41 7.58
C GLY A 340 -46.93 18.14 6.75
N GLY A 341 -47.68 17.13 7.19
CA GLY A 341 -49.08 17.20 7.58
C GLY A 341 -49.91 16.85 6.34
N GLY A 342 -50.21 15.56 6.15
CA GLY A 342 -50.96 15.08 5.00
C GLY A 342 -50.94 13.57 4.88
N SER A 343 -51.95 12.92 5.47
CA SER A 343 -52.24 11.50 5.30
C SER A 343 -52.84 11.28 3.92
N HIS A 344 -52.14 10.53 3.06
CA HIS A 344 -52.72 9.94 1.86
C HIS A 344 -52.24 8.49 1.73
N HIS A 345 -53.16 7.55 1.94
CA HIS A 345 -52.97 6.14 1.63
C HIS A 345 -53.03 5.94 0.12
N HIS A 346 -51.89 5.60 -0.49
CA HIS A 346 -51.84 5.01 -1.83
C HIS A 346 -51.58 3.50 -1.69
N HIS A 347 -52.55 2.68 -2.09
CA HIS A 347 -52.35 1.25 -2.33
C HIS A 347 -51.50 1.08 -3.59
N TYR A 348 -50.22 0.77 -3.42
CA TYR A 348 -49.40 0.22 -4.50
C TYR A 348 -49.56 -1.30 -4.50
N GLY A 349 -50.04 -1.83 -5.62
CA GLY A 349 -50.11 -3.26 -5.88
C GLY A 349 -48.72 -3.88 -5.90
N TYR A 350 -48.54 -4.91 -5.07
CA TYR A 350 -47.35 -5.76 -5.09
C TYR A 350 -47.42 -6.69 -6.29
N TYR A 351 -46.55 -6.47 -7.27
CA TYR A 351 -46.15 -7.52 -8.21
C TYR A 351 -44.87 -8.17 -7.67
N PRO A 352 -44.81 -9.51 -7.53
CA PRO A 352 -43.59 -10.18 -7.08
C PRO A 352 -42.53 -10.09 -8.17
N ILE A 353 -41.57 -9.20 -7.98
CA ILE A 353 -40.33 -9.18 -8.76
C ILE A 353 -39.55 -10.44 -8.36
N GLN A 354 -39.42 -11.39 -9.29
CA GLN A 354 -38.51 -12.51 -9.14
C GLN A 354 -37.10 -11.94 -8.93
N ARG A 355 -36.56 -12.10 -7.73
CA ARG A 355 -35.16 -11.82 -7.45
C ARG A 355 -34.33 -12.82 -8.24
N THR A 356 -33.81 -12.41 -9.38
CA THR A 356 -32.65 -13.06 -9.97
C THR A 356 -31.52 -12.94 -8.95
N TYR A 357 -31.13 -14.08 -8.39
CA TYR A 357 -29.96 -14.22 -7.54
C TYR A 357 -28.75 -13.95 -8.43
N VAL A 358 -28.30 -12.69 -8.48
CA VAL A 358 -27.01 -12.36 -9.06
C VAL A 358 -26.00 -12.92 -8.08
N GLU A 359 -25.32 -14.00 -8.47
CA GLU A 359 -24.20 -14.54 -7.69
C GLU A 359 -23.23 -13.39 -7.40
N PRO A 360 -22.80 -13.21 -6.14
CA PRO A 360 -21.85 -12.17 -5.81
C PRO A 360 -20.58 -12.44 -6.62
N ILE A 361 -20.25 -11.50 -7.52
CA ILE A 361 -18.97 -11.47 -8.20
C ILE A 361 -17.93 -11.44 -7.09
N ILE A 362 -17.23 -12.56 -6.91
CA ILE A 362 -16.09 -12.65 -6.01
C ILE A 362 -15.00 -11.80 -6.65
N THR A 363 -14.99 -10.51 -6.33
CA THR A 363 -13.84 -9.62 -6.58
C THR A 363 -12.69 -10.17 -5.75
N GLN A 364 -11.87 -11.02 -6.36
CA GLN A 364 -10.56 -11.33 -5.83
C GLN A 364 -9.81 -10.00 -5.69
N GLU A 365 -9.58 -9.57 -4.45
CA GLU A 365 -8.76 -8.39 -4.18
C GLU A 365 -7.37 -8.66 -4.74
N ILE A 366 -7.04 -7.98 -5.84
CA ILE A 366 -5.68 -7.99 -6.38
C ILE A 366 -4.77 -7.53 -5.24
N PRO A 367 -3.73 -8.30 -4.88
CA PRO A 367 -2.87 -8.00 -3.75
C PRO A 367 -2.24 -6.62 -3.96
N LYS A 368 -2.73 -5.62 -3.22
CA LYS A 368 -2.20 -4.25 -3.26
C LYS A 368 -0.80 -4.29 -2.67
N LYS A 369 0.19 -3.87 -3.46
CA LYS A 369 1.57 -3.71 -2.98
C LYS A 369 1.57 -2.68 -1.85
N LYS A 370 1.88 -3.11 -0.63
CA LYS A 370 2.03 -2.24 0.52
C LYS A 370 3.47 -1.73 0.61
N CYS A 371 3.63 -0.43 0.78
CA CYS A 371 4.93 0.19 1.01
C CYS A 371 4.98 0.73 2.43
N TYR A 372 6.16 0.72 3.02
CA TYR A 372 6.39 1.24 4.36
C TYR A 372 7.57 2.20 4.34
N GLU A 373 7.38 3.35 4.98
CA GLU A 373 8.43 4.31 5.24
C GLU A 373 8.81 4.25 6.72
N THR A 374 10.10 4.39 7.00
CA THR A 374 10.63 4.35 8.36
C THR A 374 10.80 5.77 8.89
N GLU A 375 10.05 6.11 9.93
CA GLU A 375 10.22 7.35 10.67
C GLU A 375 11.05 7.10 11.93
N THR A 376 12.00 7.99 12.21
CA THR A 376 12.82 7.95 13.43
C THR A 376 12.66 9.23 14.22
N VAL A 377 12.60 9.10 15.55
CA VAL A 377 12.58 10.22 16.49
C VAL A 377 13.51 9.93 17.66
N PRO A 378 14.13 10.94 18.28
CA PRO A 378 14.86 10.76 19.53
C PRO A 378 13.94 10.22 20.63
N GLY A 379 14.45 9.28 21.43
CA GLY A 379 13.75 8.84 22.63
C GLY A 379 13.77 9.90 23.73
N GLU A 380 12.78 9.87 24.61
CA GLU A 380 12.71 10.76 25.77
C GLU A 380 13.17 10.01 27.03
N LEU A 381 14.12 10.60 27.76
CA LEU A 381 14.54 10.09 29.06
C LEU A 381 13.46 10.43 30.10
N THR A 382 12.89 9.41 30.73
CA THR A 382 11.86 9.58 31.75
C THR A 382 12.18 8.76 32.99
N CYS A 383 11.71 9.21 34.15
CA CYS A 383 11.89 8.45 35.39
C CYS A 383 10.91 7.29 35.50
N PRO A 384 11.35 6.12 36.02
CA PRO A 384 10.45 5.03 36.36
C PRO A 384 9.36 5.48 37.32
N VAL A 385 8.21 4.81 37.29
CA VAL A 385 7.09 5.08 38.19
C VAL A 385 7.57 5.05 39.65
N GLY A 386 7.21 6.07 40.43
CA GLY A 386 7.65 6.24 41.83
C GLY A 386 8.97 7.01 42.01
N TYR A 387 9.60 7.44 40.93
CA TYR A 387 10.74 8.35 40.92
C TYR A 387 10.34 9.67 40.24
N PHE A 388 10.95 10.77 40.66
CA PHE A 388 10.77 12.08 40.07
C PHE A 388 12.13 12.67 39.65
N GLU A 389 12.10 13.57 38.67
CA GLU A 389 13.29 14.27 38.23
C GLU A 389 13.75 15.27 39.29
N LYS A 390 14.82 14.91 40.00
CA LYS A 390 15.57 15.84 40.84
C LYS A 390 16.88 15.19 41.26
N ALA A 391 17.87 15.22 40.37
CA ALA A 391 19.25 15.09 40.76
C ALA A 391 20.15 15.83 39.78
N GLU A 392 21.15 16.53 40.32
CA GLU A 392 22.34 16.93 39.57
C GLU A 392 22.85 15.69 38.81
N LYS A 393 23.11 15.84 37.50
CA LYS A 393 23.59 14.79 36.57
C LYS A 393 22.55 13.84 35.95
N GLY A 394 21.26 14.16 35.96
CA GLY A 394 20.26 13.44 35.15
C GLY A 394 19.85 12.07 35.70
N MET A 395 19.98 11.86 37.01
CA MET A 395 19.50 10.67 37.71
C MET A 395 18.08 10.88 38.26
N CYS A 396 17.30 9.82 38.30
CA CYS A 396 15.97 9.80 38.89
C CYS A 396 16.03 9.53 40.39
N LYS A 397 15.24 10.27 41.19
CA LYS A 397 15.24 10.17 42.64
C LYS A 397 13.86 9.78 43.16
N SER A 398 13.83 8.89 44.16
CA SER A 398 12.63 8.58 44.95
C SER A 398 12.92 8.93 46.42
N ILE A 399 11.97 9.57 47.07
CA ILE A 399 12.00 9.91 48.49
C ILE A 399 10.77 9.29 49.14
N VAL A 400 10.98 8.37 50.07
CA VAL A 400 9.93 7.76 50.88
C VAL A 400 10.25 7.88 52.37
N PRO A 401 9.28 7.94 53.28
CA PRO A 401 9.56 7.98 54.72
C PRO A 401 10.36 6.75 55.18
N SER A 402 11.26 6.92 56.15
CA SER A 402 11.95 5.79 56.79
C SER A 402 10.97 4.96 57.63
N SER A 403 11.16 3.65 57.67
CA SER A 403 10.42 2.77 58.58
C SER A 403 11.09 2.74 59.95
N LEU A 404 10.28 2.70 61.00
CA LEU A 404 10.75 2.46 62.36
C LEU A 404 10.75 0.95 62.62
N THR A 405 11.92 0.40 62.91
CA THR A 405 12.10 -1.02 63.25
C THR A 405 12.60 -1.15 64.68
N CYS A 406 11.97 -2.05 65.42
CA CYS A 406 12.34 -2.34 66.80
C CYS A 406 13.32 -3.52 66.87
N PRO A 407 14.27 -3.50 67.84
CA PRO A 407 15.10 -4.67 68.12
C PRO A 407 14.28 -5.92 68.42
N PRO A 408 14.84 -7.13 68.24
CA PRO A 408 14.20 -8.37 68.67
C PRO A 408 13.71 -8.26 70.12
N ASP A 409 12.54 -8.85 70.39
CA ASP A 409 11.86 -8.86 71.70
C ASP A 409 11.25 -7.52 72.17
N SER A 410 11.11 -6.53 71.26
CA SER A 410 10.42 -5.27 71.54
C SER A 410 9.35 -4.93 70.50
N VAL A 411 8.34 -4.16 70.91
CA VAL A 411 7.19 -3.79 70.06
C VAL A 411 7.07 -2.27 69.98
N LEU A 412 6.82 -1.75 68.78
CA LEU A 412 6.63 -0.31 68.56
C LEU A 412 5.32 0.15 69.22
N ALA A 413 5.42 1.07 70.18
CA ALA A 413 4.28 1.67 70.84
C ALA A 413 3.77 2.92 70.08
N SER A 414 2.56 3.38 70.42
CA SER A 414 1.90 4.53 69.79
C SER A 414 2.64 5.86 70.00
N ASN A 415 3.52 5.94 71.00
CA ASN A 415 4.40 7.08 71.26
C ASN A 415 5.66 7.11 70.37
N GLY A 416 5.84 6.11 69.50
CA GLY A 416 6.98 6.02 68.59
C GLY A 416 8.24 5.38 69.19
N TYR A 417 8.19 4.86 70.43
CA TYR A 417 9.29 4.13 71.05
C TYR A 417 9.08 2.62 71.01
N CYS A 418 10.16 1.85 71.04
CA CYS A 418 10.11 0.40 71.17
C CYS A 418 10.03 0.02 72.64
N MET A 419 8.99 -0.73 73.02
CA MET A 419 8.80 -1.21 74.39
C MET A 419 9.30 -2.64 74.50
N ARG A 420 10.26 -2.89 75.40
CA ARG A 420 10.72 -4.24 75.76
C ARG A 420 10.29 -4.58 77.17
N THR A 421 9.83 -5.82 77.37
CA THR A 421 9.61 -6.35 78.72
C THR A 421 10.93 -6.88 79.27
N VAL A 422 11.38 -6.32 80.39
CA VAL A 422 12.58 -6.78 81.09
C VAL A 422 12.21 -7.47 82.39
N ILE A 423 12.93 -8.55 82.71
CA ILE A 423 12.70 -9.33 83.93
C ILE A 423 13.84 -9.05 84.90
N ALA A 424 13.51 -8.66 86.12
CA ALA A 424 14.45 -8.54 87.23
C ALA A 424 14.20 -9.65 88.27
N GLN A 425 15.26 -9.98 89.04
CA GLN A 425 15.13 -10.92 90.14
C GLN A 425 14.44 -10.24 91.34
N PRO A 426 13.38 -10.85 91.92
CA PRO A 426 12.78 -10.33 93.14
C PRO A 426 13.74 -10.49 94.31
N THR A 427 13.77 -9.49 95.19
CA THR A 427 14.47 -9.63 96.48
C THR A 427 13.50 -10.22 97.48
N VAL A 428 13.86 -11.35 98.09
CA VAL A 428 13.05 -11.97 99.15
C VAL A 428 13.39 -11.29 100.47
N ILE A 429 12.42 -10.59 101.06
CA ILE A 429 12.54 -10.05 102.41
C ILE A 429 11.63 -10.88 103.32
N SER A 430 12.22 -11.66 104.23
CA SER A 430 11.48 -12.48 105.19
C SER A 430 11.11 -11.66 106.43
N GLN A 431 10.17 -10.71 106.30
CA GLN A 431 9.75 -9.91 107.47
C GLN A 431 8.24 -9.64 107.55
N GLN A 432 7.40 -10.52 107.04
CA GLN A 432 6.00 -10.55 107.47
C GLN A 432 5.69 -11.89 108.14
N GLN A 433 5.57 -11.83 109.47
CA GLN A 433 4.97 -12.88 110.27
C GLN A 433 3.46 -12.80 110.09
N GLU A 434 2.89 -13.76 109.37
CA GLU A 434 1.44 -13.94 109.32
C GLU A 434 1.07 -15.00 110.36
N VAL A 435 0.28 -14.61 111.36
CA VAL A 435 -0.16 -15.52 112.43
C VAL A 435 -1.41 -16.24 111.95
N ILE A 436 -1.27 -17.46 111.44
CA ILE A 436 -2.41 -18.28 111.04
C ILE A 436 -2.90 -19.07 112.26
N GLN A 437 -4.04 -18.67 112.82
CA GLN A 437 -4.74 -19.42 113.88
C GLN A 437 -5.71 -20.43 113.25
N THR A 438 -5.31 -21.69 113.14
CA THR A 438 -6.22 -22.76 112.71
C THR A 438 -7.09 -23.20 113.88
N HIS A 439 -8.36 -22.80 113.89
CA HIS A 439 -9.35 -23.33 114.82
C HIS A 439 -9.86 -24.68 114.30
N GLY A 440 -9.34 -25.78 114.84
CA GLY A 440 -9.89 -27.10 114.62
C GLY A 440 -11.23 -27.24 115.36
N HIS A 441 -12.35 -27.02 114.66
CA HIS A 441 -13.67 -27.44 115.13
C HIS A 441 -13.86 -28.93 114.83
N HIS A 442 -13.72 -29.76 115.85
CA HIS A 442 -14.25 -31.12 115.82
C HIS A 442 -15.76 -31.07 116.09
N HIS A 443 -16.57 -31.40 115.09
CA HIS A 443 -17.97 -31.77 115.29
C HIS A 443 -18.03 -33.27 115.64
N HIS A 444 -18.69 -33.56 116.75
CA HIS A 444 -18.93 -34.89 117.31
C HIS A 444 -19.97 -35.68 116.53
#